data_AF-A0A0F8XNE1-F1
#
_entry.id   AF-A0A0F8XNE1-F1
#
_cell.length_a   1.000
_cell.length_b   1.000
_cell.length_c   1.000
_cell.angle_alpha   90.00
_cell.angle_beta   90.00
_cell.angle_gamma   90.00
#
_symmetry.space_group_name_H-M   'P 1'
#
loop_
_entity.id
_entity.type
_entity.pdbx_description
1 polymer ?
#
loop_
_entity_poly.entity_id
_entity_poly.type
_entity_poly.pdbx_seq_one_letter_code
_entity_poly.pdbx_strand_id
1 'polypeptide(L)'
;MWLGKFLDFEDDIKDLRSKIKKEIFNNLGKSKLTPLEFTIIETIFNSQLLSGYDLMKNLNLHFAGTWEARSGTIYPILRKLERDGFLKSKKVRSQIGPLRKIYSLTEPGEELLKYKVNKNYKDQLKFIENMLVELSSIYITSFPVKKQKKKVEEIREILKEMFGAILNKIPPASRPQMRCYECGFEIGKEISNCTNCGATLAIKAEN
;
A
#
# COMPACT_ATOMS: atom_id res chain seq x y z
N MET A 1 6.61 -50.39 3.70
CA MET A 1 7.92 -50.23 3.06
C MET A 1 7.72 -49.33 1.85
N TRP A 2 8.28 -48.12 1.85
CA TRP A 2 8.08 -47.09 0.82
C TRP A 2 8.90 -47.36 -0.46
N LEU A 3 9.06 -48.64 -0.81
CA LEU A 3 9.90 -49.12 -1.89
C LEU A 3 9.04 -50.06 -2.74
N GLY A 4 8.38 -49.51 -3.77
CA GLY A 4 7.65 -50.31 -4.76
C GLY A 4 6.44 -49.65 -5.43
N LYS A 5 5.97 -48.49 -4.95
CA LYS A 5 4.91 -47.69 -5.60
C LYS A 5 5.25 -46.21 -5.54
N PHE A 6 4.90 -45.46 -6.59
CA PHE A 6 4.94 -44.00 -6.54
C PHE A 6 4.03 -43.51 -5.41
N LEU A 7 4.53 -42.53 -4.66
CA LEU A 7 3.78 -41.88 -3.59
C LEU A 7 3.08 -40.69 -4.20
N ASP A 8 1.76 -40.80 -4.32
CA ASP A 8 0.89 -39.70 -4.72
C ASP A 8 0.57 -38.88 -3.47
N PHE A 9 0.93 -37.59 -3.51
CA PHE A 9 0.75 -36.64 -2.41
C PHE A 9 -0.26 -35.55 -2.75
N GLU A 10 -1.04 -35.66 -3.85
CA GLU A 10 -1.95 -34.58 -4.25
C GLU A 10 -2.94 -34.21 -3.14
N ASP A 11 -3.57 -35.22 -2.53
CA ASP A 11 -4.54 -35.02 -1.44
C ASP A 11 -3.85 -34.57 -0.14
N ASP A 12 -2.67 -35.12 0.19
CA ASP A 12 -1.88 -34.70 1.35
C ASP A 12 -1.47 -33.22 1.25
N ILE A 13 -1.02 -32.78 0.07
CA ILE A 13 -0.65 -31.39 -0.20
C ILE A 13 -1.88 -30.48 -0.10
N LYS A 14 -3.03 -30.92 -0.59
CA LYS A 14 -4.28 -30.15 -0.54
C LYS A 14 -4.78 -29.96 0.89
N ASP A 15 -4.76 -31.03 1.70
CA ASP A 15 -5.12 -30.96 3.12
C ASP A 15 -4.13 -30.07 3.90
N LEU A 16 -2.83 -30.25 3.67
CA LEU A 16 -1.79 -29.45 4.31
C LEU A 16 -1.95 -27.96 3.96
N ARG A 17 -2.22 -27.61 2.70
CA ARG A 17 -2.53 -26.23 2.27
C ARG A 17 -3.75 -25.66 2.99
N SER A 18 -4.79 -26.46 3.17
CA SER A 18 -6.01 -26.04 3.89
C SER A 18 -5.72 -25.76 5.37
N LYS A 19 -4.96 -26.64 6.03
CA LYS A 19 -4.53 -26.48 7.42
C LYS A 19 -3.65 -25.25 7.61
N ILE A 20 -2.62 -25.08 6.77
CA ILE A 20 -1.73 -23.90 6.80
C ILE A 20 -2.53 -22.61 6.60
N LYS A 21 -3.46 -22.58 5.64
CA LYS A 21 -4.33 -21.40 5.45
C LYS A 21 -5.15 -21.09 6.70
N LYS A 22 -5.78 -22.09 7.32
CA LYS A 22 -6.52 -21.87 8.57
C LYS A 22 -5.60 -21.30 9.65
N GLU A 23 -4.43 -21.89 9.84
CA GLU A 23 -3.46 -21.44 10.84
C GLU A 23 -3.00 -19.99 10.63
N ILE A 24 -2.65 -19.62 9.39
CA ILE A 24 -2.25 -18.25 9.03
C ILE A 24 -3.33 -17.24 9.43
N PHE A 25 -4.61 -17.54 9.19
CA PHE A 25 -5.71 -16.62 9.43
C PHE A 25 -6.38 -16.75 10.81
N ASN A 26 -6.03 -17.74 11.62
CA ASN A 26 -6.65 -17.99 12.94
C ASN A 26 -6.52 -16.82 13.91
N ASN A 27 -5.47 -16.00 13.76
CA ASN A 27 -5.18 -14.89 14.67
C ASN A 27 -5.80 -13.55 14.24
N LEU A 28 -6.63 -13.52 13.18
CA LEU A 28 -7.30 -12.30 12.77
C LEU A 28 -8.51 -11.98 13.66
N GLY A 29 -8.43 -10.86 14.38
CA GLY A 29 -9.46 -10.42 15.33
C GLY A 29 -10.72 -9.83 14.70
N LYS A 30 -10.74 -9.58 13.38
CA LYS A 30 -11.93 -9.14 12.63
C LYS A 30 -11.87 -9.60 11.17
N SER A 31 -13.04 -9.71 10.54
CA SER A 31 -13.21 -10.15 9.15
C SER A 31 -13.51 -9.02 8.16
N LYS A 32 -13.73 -7.79 8.62
CA LYS A 32 -14.10 -6.64 7.77
C LYS A 32 -13.19 -5.45 8.05
N LEU A 33 -12.76 -4.78 6.98
CA LEU A 33 -11.98 -3.54 7.02
C LEU A 33 -12.81 -2.40 6.44
N THR A 34 -12.67 -1.20 7.02
CA THR A 34 -13.16 0.03 6.38
C THR A 34 -12.26 0.40 5.19
N PRO A 35 -12.71 1.26 4.26
CA PRO A 35 -11.86 1.74 3.18
C PRO A 35 -10.55 2.37 3.69
N LEU A 36 -10.62 3.23 4.71
CA LEU A 36 -9.44 3.86 5.29
C LEU A 36 -8.49 2.86 5.97
N GLU A 37 -9.03 1.85 6.67
CA GLU A 37 -8.22 0.77 7.23
C GLU A 37 -7.47 0.00 6.14
N PHE A 38 -8.13 -0.27 5.00
CA PHE A 38 -7.52 -0.93 3.85
C PHE A 38 -6.45 -0.06 3.19
N THR A 39 -6.71 1.24 2.97
CA THR A 39 -5.73 2.21 2.43
C THR A 39 -4.47 2.31 3.31
N ILE A 40 -4.63 2.25 4.63
CA ILE A 40 -3.48 2.22 5.56
C ILE A 40 -2.62 0.96 5.33
N ILE A 41 -3.25 -0.21 5.17
CA ILE A 41 -2.54 -1.47 4.89
C ILE A 41 -1.83 -1.39 3.54
N GLU A 42 -2.49 -0.88 2.49
CA GLU A 42 -1.88 -0.67 1.16
C GLU A 42 -0.65 0.24 1.24
N THR A 43 -0.77 1.35 1.98
CA THR A 43 0.32 2.32 2.15
C THR A 43 1.53 1.68 2.86
N ILE A 44 1.29 0.92 3.94
CA ILE A 44 2.38 0.22 4.66
C ILE A 44 2.99 -0.87 3.78
N PHE A 45 2.20 -1.61 2.99
CA PHE A 45 2.71 -2.64 2.08
C PHE A 45 3.64 -2.09 1.00
N ASN A 46 3.31 -0.92 0.45
CA ASN A 46 4.12 -0.27 -0.59
C ASN A 46 5.42 0.32 -0.04
N SER A 47 5.43 0.84 1.20
CA SER A 47 6.63 1.38 1.85
C SER A 47 7.39 0.37 2.71
N GLN A 48 6.88 -0.85 2.88
CA GLN A 48 7.35 -1.97 3.72
C GLN A 48 7.36 -1.70 5.24
N LEU A 49 7.86 -0.55 5.68
CA LEU A 49 8.08 -0.20 7.09
C LEU A 49 7.85 1.31 7.28
N LEU A 50 6.83 1.70 8.05
CA LEU A 50 6.52 3.12 8.30
C LEU A 50 6.34 3.42 9.78
N SER A 51 6.84 4.59 10.23
CA SER A 51 6.35 5.16 11.48
C SER A 51 4.94 5.73 11.29
N GLY A 52 4.22 5.97 12.40
CA GLY A 52 2.90 6.61 12.32
C GLY A 52 2.95 8.01 11.69
N TYR A 53 4.06 8.74 11.89
CA TYR A 53 4.30 10.03 11.27
C TYR A 53 4.51 9.91 9.75
N ASP A 54 5.38 9.00 9.33
CA ASP A 54 5.65 8.78 7.90
C ASP A 54 4.38 8.32 7.16
N LEU A 55 3.58 7.47 7.81
CA LEU A 55 2.26 7.07 7.30
C LEU A 55 1.34 8.27 7.10
N MET A 56 1.22 9.16 8.09
CA MET A 56 0.40 10.38 7.94
C MET A 56 0.88 11.24 6.78
N LYS A 57 2.20 11.42 6.64
CA LYS A 57 2.79 12.17 5.51
C LYS A 57 2.43 11.55 4.17
N ASN A 58 2.59 10.23 4.03
CA ASN A 58 2.27 9.51 2.79
C ASN A 58 0.78 9.56 2.45
N LEU A 59 -0.10 9.40 3.45
CA LEU A 59 -1.54 9.51 3.26
C LEU A 59 -1.93 10.94 2.84
N ASN A 60 -1.38 11.97 3.46
CA ASN A 60 -1.67 13.36 3.09
C ASN A 60 -1.25 13.68 1.65
N LEU A 61 -0.12 13.14 1.18
CA LEU A 61 0.27 13.22 -0.22
C LEU A 61 -0.71 12.46 -1.12
N HIS A 62 -1.10 11.25 -0.73
CA HIS A 62 -2.02 10.41 -1.48
C HIS A 62 -3.42 11.03 -1.64
N PHE A 63 -3.96 11.64 -0.58
CA PHE A 63 -5.29 12.25 -0.60
C PHE A 63 -5.32 13.66 -1.21
N ALA A 64 -4.18 14.26 -1.55
CA ALA A 64 -4.08 15.52 -2.29
C ALA A 64 -5.00 16.64 -1.74
N GLY A 65 -5.12 16.74 -0.42
CA GLY A 65 -5.94 17.76 0.25
C GLY A 65 -7.44 17.47 0.33
N THR A 66 -7.94 16.37 -0.25
CA THR A 66 -9.36 15.95 -0.12
C THR A 66 -9.69 15.40 1.26
N TRP A 67 -8.68 14.88 1.96
CA TRP A 67 -8.77 14.40 3.33
C TRP A 67 -7.41 14.55 4.02
N GLU A 68 -7.45 14.81 5.33
CA GLU A 68 -6.25 15.01 6.15
C GLU A 68 -6.07 13.89 7.18
N ALA A 69 -4.95 13.19 7.09
CA ALA A 69 -4.49 12.20 8.05
C ALA A 69 -4.01 12.87 9.34
N ARG A 70 -4.84 12.81 10.39
CA ARG A 70 -4.53 13.34 11.72
C ARG A 70 -4.15 12.25 12.71
N SER A 71 -3.32 12.60 13.68
CA SER A 71 -2.86 11.69 14.74
C SER A 71 -4.02 11.04 15.51
N GLY A 72 -5.06 11.82 15.82
CA GLY A 72 -6.28 11.38 16.48
C GLY A 72 -7.07 10.32 15.70
N THR A 73 -6.83 10.16 14.39
CA THR A 73 -7.47 9.14 13.55
C THR A 73 -6.53 7.97 13.27
N ILE A 74 -5.28 8.26 12.90
CA ILE A 74 -4.33 7.25 12.43
C ILE A 74 -3.87 6.33 13.56
N TYR A 75 -3.49 6.87 14.73
CA TYR A 75 -2.97 6.03 15.80
C TYR A 75 -3.99 5.05 16.39
N PRO A 76 -5.27 5.43 16.60
CA PRO A 76 -6.30 4.45 16.97
C PRO A 76 -6.48 3.33 15.94
N ILE A 77 -6.47 3.66 14.63
CA ILE A 77 -6.60 2.65 13.58
C ILE A 77 -5.40 1.71 13.58
N LEU A 78 -4.18 2.22 13.71
CA LEU A 78 -2.97 1.39 13.79
C LEU A 78 -3.02 0.42 14.98
N ARG A 79 -3.44 0.89 16.16
CA ARG A 79 -3.61 0.02 17.34
C ARG A 79 -4.66 -1.05 17.11
N LYS A 80 -5.77 -0.70 16.44
CA LYS A 80 -6.84 -1.65 16.08
C LYS A 80 -6.33 -2.71 15.11
N LEU A 81 -5.69 -2.31 14.02
CA LEU A 81 -5.14 -3.22 13.02
C LEU A 81 -4.04 -4.14 13.57
N GLU A 82 -3.22 -3.64 14.50
CA GLU A 82 -2.23 -4.46 15.21
C GLU A 82 -2.90 -5.48 16.14
N ARG A 83 -3.84 -5.04 16.98
CA ARG A 83 -4.61 -5.94 17.86
C ARG A 83 -5.36 -7.01 17.07
N ASP A 84 -5.90 -6.63 15.92
CA ASP A 84 -6.69 -7.53 15.08
C ASP A 84 -5.82 -8.40 14.15
N GLY A 85 -4.48 -8.37 14.29
CA GLY A 85 -3.56 -9.29 13.65
C GLY A 85 -3.15 -8.95 12.21
N PHE A 86 -3.52 -7.79 11.68
CA PHE A 86 -3.14 -7.34 10.33
C PHE A 86 -1.76 -6.70 10.28
N LEU A 87 -1.37 -6.05 11.37
CA LEU A 87 -0.10 -5.36 11.50
C LEU A 87 0.70 -5.91 12.67
N LYS A 88 2.01 -5.79 12.56
CA LYS A 88 2.96 -5.94 13.66
C LYS A 88 3.78 -4.68 13.77
N SER A 89 4.44 -4.49 14.90
CA SER A 89 5.34 -3.36 15.10
C SER A 89 6.61 -3.71 15.83
N LYS A 90 7.61 -2.86 15.66
CA LYS A 90 8.84 -2.87 16.43
C LYS A 90 9.19 -1.45 16.88
N LYS A 91 9.81 -1.34 18.05
CA LYS A 91 10.44 -0.10 18.50
C LYS A 91 11.84 -0.03 17.92
N VAL A 92 12.18 1.07 17.25
CA VAL A 92 13.51 1.29 16.69
C VAL A 92 14.08 2.59 17.22
N ARG A 93 15.42 2.70 17.22
CA ARG A 93 16.09 3.93 17.62
C ARG A 93 15.71 5.07 16.68
N SER A 94 15.40 6.21 17.28
CA SER A 94 15.28 7.48 16.56
C SER A 94 16.66 8.10 16.47
N GLN A 95 16.90 8.94 15.45
CA GLN A 95 18.13 9.74 15.39
C GLN A 95 18.24 10.67 16.61
N ILE A 96 17.11 11.25 17.00
CA ILE A 96 16.97 12.16 18.13
C ILE A 96 15.67 11.80 18.86
N GLY A 97 15.70 11.73 20.20
CA GLY A 97 14.51 11.52 21.03
C GLY A 97 14.14 10.04 21.28
N PRO A 98 12.89 9.77 21.74
CA PRO A 98 12.48 8.45 22.21
C PRO A 98 12.40 7.43 21.06
N LEU A 99 12.37 6.14 21.41
CA LEU A 99 12.19 5.05 20.44
C LEU A 99 10.92 5.28 19.60
N ARG A 100 11.03 5.18 18.27
CA ARG A 100 9.90 5.26 17.35
C ARG A 100 9.31 3.88 17.09
N LYS A 101 7.98 3.81 17.02
CA LYS A 101 7.26 2.60 16.64
C LYS A 101 7.09 2.55 15.13
N ILE A 102 7.56 1.47 14.50
CA ILE A 102 7.43 1.22 13.07
C ILE A 102 6.51 0.03 12.86
N TYR A 103 5.61 0.16 11.90
CA TYR A 103 4.60 -0.83 11.54
C TYR A 103 4.96 -1.54 10.24
N SER A 104 4.65 -2.83 10.18
CA SER A 104 4.66 -3.64 8.96
C SER A 104 3.48 -4.61 8.97
N LEU A 105 3.14 -5.18 7.82
CA LEU A 105 2.09 -6.19 7.74
C LEU A 105 2.57 -7.49 8.40
N THR A 106 1.61 -8.22 8.99
CA THR A 106 1.77 -9.65 9.29
C THR A 106 1.60 -10.45 8.00
N GLU A 107 2.00 -11.72 8.01
CA GLU A 107 1.76 -12.65 6.90
C GLU A 107 0.26 -12.73 6.50
N PRO A 108 -0.70 -12.96 7.42
CA PRO A 108 -2.12 -12.93 7.05
C PRO A 108 -2.59 -11.58 6.51
N GLY A 109 -2.06 -10.47 7.04
CA GLY A 109 -2.38 -9.13 6.54
C GLY A 109 -1.95 -8.93 5.08
N GLU A 110 -0.74 -9.40 4.75
CA GLU A 110 -0.17 -9.31 3.40
C GLU A 110 -0.90 -10.21 2.40
N GLU A 111 -1.16 -11.47 2.77
CA GLU A 111 -1.86 -12.42 1.89
C GLU A 111 -3.30 -11.98 1.61
N LEU A 112 -4.01 -11.45 2.62
CA LEU A 112 -5.36 -10.90 2.42
C LEU A 112 -5.33 -9.69 1.50
N LEU A 113 -4.36 -8.78 1.67
CA LEU A 113 -4.20 -7.62 0.80
C LEU A 113 -4.00 -8.06 -0.65
N LYS A 114 -3.00 -8.91 -0.91
CA LYS A 114 -2.71 -9.43 -2.26
C LYS A 114 -3.92 -10.10 -2.88
N TYR A 115 -4.60 -10.98 -2.13
CA TYR A 115 -5.80 -11.65 -2.61
C TYR A 115 -6.90 -10.65 -2.99
N LYS A 116 -7.16 -9.66 -2.14
CA LYS A 116 -8.21 -8.66 -2.37
C LYS A 116 -7.90 -7.77 -3.57
N VAL A 117 -6.67 -7.28 -3.69
CA VAL A 117 -6.20 -6.46 -4.81
C VAL A 117 -6.27 -7.27 -6.11
N ASN A 118 -5.69 -8.47 -6.15
CA ASN A 118 -5.69 -9.31 -7.36
C ASN A 118 -7.10 -9.64 -7.85
N LYS A 119 -8.01 -9.96 -6.93
CA LYS A 119 -9.40 -10.29 -7.26
C LYS A 119 -10.14 -9.11 -7.87
N ASN A 120 -9.86 -7.89 -7.41
CA ASN A 120 -10.66 -6.71 -7.74
C ASN A 120 -9.96 -5.73 -8.68
N TYR A 121 -8.71 -5.99 -9.10
CA TYR A 121 -7.85 -5.04 -9.81
C TYR A 121 -8.51 -4.44 -11.06
N LYS A 122 -9.04 -5.30 -11.94
CA LYS A 122 -9.69 -4.84 -13.19
C LYS A 122 -10.96 -4.03 -12.91
N ASP A 123 -11.77 -4.48 -11.96
CA ASP A 123 -13.01 -3.78 -11.60
C ASP A 123 -12.72 -2.41 -10.98
N GLN A 124 -11.68 -2.30 -10.15
CA GLN A 124 -11.23 -1.02 -9.59
C GLN A 124 -10.72 -0.06 -10.66
N LEU A 125 -9.94 -0.55 -11.64
CA LEU A 125 -9.52 0.27 -12.77
C LEU A 125 -10.72 0.77 -13.57
N LYS A 126 -11.71 -0.09 -13.81
CA LYS A 126 -12.92 0.32 -14.53
C LYS A 126 -13.75 1.33 -13.75
N PHE A 127 -13.83 1.18 -12.43
CA PHE A 127 -14.47 2.16 -11.56
C PHE A 127 -13.80 3.53 -11.66
N ILE A 128 -12.46 3.59 -11.60
CA ILE A 128 -11.70 4.85 -11.73
C ILE A 128 -11.94 5.48 -13.10
N GLU A 129 -11.92 4.69 -14.18
CA GLU A 129 -12.21 5.16 -15.53
C GLU A 129 -13.61 5.80 -15.60
N ASN A 130 -14.64 5.12 -15.09
CA ASN A 130 -16.00 5.64 -15.07
C ASN A 130 -16.11 6.94 -14.25
N MET A 131 -15.51 6.96 -13.06
CA MET A 131 -15.46 8.16 -12.20
C MET A 131 -14.79 9.36 -12.90
N LEU A 132 -13.69 9.13 -13.62
CA LEU A 132 -13.01 10.18 -14.38
C LEU A 132 -13.91 10.73 -15.49
N VAL A 133 -14.65 9.88 -16.19
CA VAL A 133 -15.62 10.30 -17.22
C VAL A 133 -16.75 11.13 -16.62
N GLU A 134 -17.34 10.67 -15.51
CA GLU A 134 -18.43 11.36 -14.82
C GLU A 134 -17.99 12.73 -14.31
N LEU A 135 -16.86 12.81 -13.60
CA LEU A 135 -16.30 14.07 -13.10
C LEU A 135 -15.94 15.03 -14.24
N SER A 136 -15.38 14.50 -15.34
CA SER A 136 -15.07 15.31 -16.53
C SER A 136 -16.33 15.91 -17.14
N SER A 137 -17.40 15.11 -17.25
CA SER A 137 -18.69 15.59 -17.77
C SER A 137 -19.26 16.72 -16.91
N ILE A 138 -19.25 16.55 -15.57
CA ILE A 138 -19.70 17.58 -14.63
C ILE A 138 -18.84 18.85 -14.76
N TYR A 139 -17.51 18.69 -14.79
CA TYR A 139 -16.60 19.83 -14.91
C TYR A 139 -16.82 20.59 -16.23
N ILE A 140 -16.98 19.91 -17.37
CA ILE A 140 -17.24 20.56 -18.66
C ILE A 140 -18.56 21.33 -18.62
N THR A 141 -19.63 20.68 -18.17
CA THR A 141 -20.99 21.26 -18.16
C THR A 141 -21.14 22.42 -17.17
N SER A 142 -20.23 22.55 -16.20
CA SER A 142 -20.17 23.69 -15.28
C SER A 142 -19.79 25.02 -15.95
N PHE A 143 -19.33 25.01 -17.21
CA PHE A 143 -18.97 26.20 -17.98
C PHE A 143 -20.01 26.53 -19.08
N PRO A 144 -20.12 27.82 -19.50
CA PRO A 144 -20.98 28.21 -20.61
C PRO A 144 -20.67 27.42 -21.89
N VAL A 145 -21.69 27.08 -22.68
CA VAL A 145 -21.58 26.25 -23.91
C VAL A 145 -20.45 26.70 -24.83
N LYS A 146 -20.26 28.01 -25.00
CA LYS A 146 -19.17 28.60 -25.81
C LYS A 146 -17.76 28.20 -25.35
N LYS A 147 -17.56 27.85 -24.08
CA LYS A 147 -16.28 27.44 -23.49
C LYS A 147 -16.11 25.92 -23.36
N GLN A 148 -17.18 25.14 -23.48
CA GLN A 148 -17.15 23.69 -23.22
C GLN A 148 -16.18 22.95 -24.15
N LYS A 149 -16.16 23.29 -25.45
CA LYS A 149 -15.21 22.70 -26.40
C LYS A 149 -13.75 22.90 -25.95
N LYS A 150 -13.41 24.10 -25.46
CA LYS A 150 -12.06 24.37 -24.94
C LYS A 150 -11.76 23.53 -23.69
N LYS A 151 -12.74 23.34 -22.81
CA LYS A 151 -12.59 22.51 -21.61
C LYS A 151 -12.44 21.02 -21.90
N VAL A 152 -13.08 20.52 -22.96
CA VAL A 152 -12.85 19.14 -23.43
C VAL A 152 -11.39 18.94 -23.83
N GLU A 153 -10.80 19.86 -24.61
CA GLU A 153 -9.39 19.74 -25.00
C GLU A 153 -8.44 19.87 -23.80
N GLU A 154 -8.72 20.79 -22.86
CA GLU A 154 -7.95 20.94 -21.61
C GLU A 154 -7.93 19.62 -20.81
N ILE A 155 -9.09 18.97 -20.62
CA ILE A 155 -9.17 17.69 -19.91
C ILE A 155 -8.40 16.60 -20.65
N ARG A 156 -8.48 16.54 -21.98
CA ARG A 156 -7.75 15.53 -22.76
C ARG A 156 -6.25 15.62 -22.54
N GLU A 157 -5.69 16.82 -22.53
CA GLU A 157 -4.26 17.00 -22.26
C GLU A 157 -3.90 16.63 -20.81
N ILE A 158 -4.71 17.06 -19.83
CA ILE A 158 -4.51 16.66 -18.41
C ILE A 158 -4.50 15.14 -18.25
N LEU A 159 -5.46 14.44 -18.88
CA LEU A 159 -5.54 12.98 -18.79
C LEU A 159 -4.35 12.30 -19.48
N LYS A 160 -3.88 12.80 -20.63
CA LYS A 160 -2.69 12.26 -21.31
C LYS A 160 -1.44 12.39 -20.44
N GLU A 161 -1.20 13.56 -19.86
CA GLU A 161 -0.08 13.80 -18.96
C GLU A 161 -0.15 12.89 -17.72
N MET A 162 -1.34 12.78 -17.12
CA MET A 162 -1.59 11.91 -15.98
C MET A 162 -1.27 10.44 -16.30
N PHE A 163 -1.76 9.91 -17.43
CA PHE A 163 -1.47 8.53 -17.83
C PHE A 163 0.02 8.30 -18.08
N GLY A 164 0.71 9.25 -18.72
CA GLY A 164 2.17 9.19 -18.87
C GLY A 164 2.89 9.10 -17.52
N ALA A 165 2.50 9.94 -16.56
CA ALA A 165 3.05 9.92 -15.21
C ALA A 165 2.75 8.61 -14.45
N ILE A 166 1.56 8.03 -14.62
CA ILE A 166 1.20 6.73 -14.03
C ILE A 166 2.11 5.64 -14.58
N LEU A 167 2.25 5.53 -15.91
CA LEU A 167 3.07 4.50 -16.55
C LEU A 167 4.53 4.55 -16.09
N ASN A 168 5.08 5.75 -15.92
CA ASN A 168 6.45 5.94 -15.43
C ASN A 168 6.64 5.57 -13.96
N LYS A 169 5.57 5.60 -13.14
CA LYS A 169 5.62 5.30 -11.71
C LYS A 169 5.34 3.84 -11.37
N ILE A 170 4.77 3.06 -12.28
CA ILE A 170 4.53 1.63 -12.07
C ILE A 170 5.89 0.94 -11.83
N PRO A 171 6.06 0.22 -10.70
CA PRO A 171 7.33 -0.43 -10.41
C PRO A 171 7.61 -1.56 -11.42
N PRO A 172 8.89 -1.80 -11.79
CA PRO A 172 9.26 -2.97 -12.57
C PRO A 172 8.94 -4.26 -11.81
N ALA A 173 8.82 -5.39 -12.53
CA ALA A 173 8.42 -6.69 -11.97
C ALA A 173 9.26 -7.14 -10.76
N SER A 174 10.53 -6.70 -10.69
CA SER A 174 11.40 -6.83 -9.53
C SER A 174 11.48 -5.51 -8.76
N ARG A 175 11.11 -5.49 -7.48
CA ARG A 175 11.36 -4.33 -6.60
C ARG A 175 12.88 -4.14 -6.44
N PRO A 176 13.45 -2.97 -6.75
CA PRO A 176 14.83 -2.68 -6.38
C PRO A 176 14.95 -2.66 -4.86
N GLN A 177 15.78 -3.54 -4.29
CA GLN A 177 16.15 -3.47 -2.88
C GLN A 177 17.20 -2.37 -2.72
N MET A 178 16.82 -1.23 -2.12
CA MET A 178 17.83 -0.29 -1.63
C MET A 178 18.37 -0.78 -0.30
N ARG A 179 19.65 -0.57 -0.02
CA ARG A 179 20.26 -0.84 1.29
C ARG A 179 20.68 0.45 1.96
N CYS A 180 20.48 0.53 3.27
CA CYS A 180 20.96 1.65 4.06
C CYS A 180 22.48 1.71 4.03
N TYR A 181 23.01 2.88 3.67
CA TYR A 181 24.46 3.09 3.61
C TYR A 181 25.14 2.99 4.99
N GLU A 182 24.41 3.23 6.09
CA GLU A 182 24.95 3.15 7.46
C GLU A 182 24.90 1.73 8.07
N CYS A 183 23.84 0.95 7.81
CA CYS A 183 23.64 -0.33 8.51
C CYS A 183 23.34 -1.52 7.61
N GLY A 184 23.37 -1.33 6.28
CA GLY A 184 23.11 -2.38 5.30
C GLY A 184 21.67 -2.91 5.24
N PHE A 185 20.77 -2.39 6.07
CA PHE A 185 19.37 -2.83 6.14
C PHE A 185 18.63 -2.54 4.83
N GLU A 186 17.80 -3.47 4.36
CA GLU A 186 16.98 -3.28 3.16
C GLU A 186 15.86 -2.25 3.41
N ILE A 187 15.73 -1.30 2.49
CA ILE A 187 14.84 -0.15 2.57
C ILE A 187 13.83 -0.25 1.42
N GLY A 188 12.56 -0.04 1.74
CA GLY A 188 11.51 0.21 0.75
C GLY A 188 11.69 1.57 0.04
N LYS A 189 10.92 1.81 -1.03
CA LYS A 189 10.91 3.13 -1.68
C LYS A 189 10.43 4.23 -0.70
N GLU A 190 11.01 5.43 -0.83
CA GLU A 190 10.51 6.69 -0.25
C GLU A 190 10.45 6.76 1.29
N ILE A 191 11.51 6.31 1.97
CA ILE A 191 11.66 6.56 3.42
C ILE A 191 12.75 7.62 3.61
N SER A 192 12.45 8.70 4.33
CA SER A 192 13.44 9.75 4.63
C SER A 192 14.54 9.26 5.57
N ASN A 193 14.26 8.24 6.40
CA ASN A 193 15.15 7.73 7.43
C ASN A 193 15.13 6.20 7.50
N CYS A 194 16.30 5.55 7.60
CA CYS A 194 16.46 4.11 7.71
C CYS A 194 15.68 3.56 8.91
N THR A 195 14.78 2.63 8.63
CA THR A 195 13.90 2.00 9.62
C THR A 195 14.61 1.06 10.59
N ASN A 196 15.92 0.86 10.45
CA ASN A 196 16.74 0.05 11.35
C ASN A 196 17.65 0.89 12.26
N CYS A 197 18.56 1.68 11.68
CA CYS A 197 19.50 2.51 12.44
C CYS A 197 19.08 3.97 12.63
N GLY A 198 18.04 4.42 11.91
CA GLY A 198 17.57 5.80 11.95
C GLY A 198 18.20 6.73 10.92
N ALA A 199 19.32 6.37 10.27
CA ALA A 199 20.08 7.23 9.35
C ALA A 199 19.26 7.91 8.24
N THR A 200 19.54 9.17 7.92
CA THR A 200 18.83 9.92 6.87
C THR A 200 19.16 9.35 5.51
N LEU A 201 18.17 8.80 4.82
CA LEU A 201 18.35 8.26 3.49
C LEU A 201 18.27 9.41 2.49
N ALA A 202 19.44 9.89 2.06
CA ALA A 202 19.49 10.86 0.99
C ALA A 202 18.85 10.24 -0.26
N ILE A 203 17.72 10.79 -0.71
CA ILE A 203 17.34 10.67 -2.11
C ILE A 203 18.49 11.36 -2.85
N LYS A 204 19.34 10.58 -3.52
CA LYS A 204 20.17 11.19 -4.58
C LYS A 204 19.14 11.71 -5.59
N ALA A 205 18.87 13.01 -5.54
CA ALA A 205 18.33 13.70 -6.70
C ALA A 205 19.39 13.47 -7.80
N GLU A 206 19.06 12.61 -8.75
CA GLU A 206 19.85 12.52 -9.98
C GLU A 206 19.75 13.89 -10.65
N ASN A 207 20.90 14.56 -10.76
CA ASN A 207 21.09 15.75 -11.60
C ASN A 207 20.97 15.35 -13.08
#